data_AF-A0A7X9LCW7-F1
#
_entry.id   AF-A0A7X9LCW7-F1
#
_cell.length_a   1.000
_cell.length_b   1.000
_cell.length_c   1.000
_cell.angle_alpha   90.00
_cell.angle_beta   90.00
_cell.angle_gamma   90.00
#
_symmetry.space_group_name_H-M   'P 1'
#
loop_
_entity.id
_entity.type
_entity.pdbx_description
1 polymer ?
#
loop_
_entity_poly.entity_id
_entity_poly.type
_entity_poly.pdbx_seq_one_letter_code
_entity_poly.pdbx_strand_id
1 'polypeptide(L)'
;MKKVHKLLTAVLSVFLLISLAACSSSKKETEKSEKTEKTTQTTAEKSKKVSVDDGNIEAEDDGSKASVQEDGEIEAENGDSSAKVGEDGIEANNGDSSVKVNPDGSVQVNP
;
A
#
# COMPACT_ATOMS: atom_id res chain seq x y z
N MET A 1 -1.44 10.57 42.94
CA MET A 1 -1.52 10.18 41.52
C MET A 1 -2.85 10.63 40.90
N LYS A 2 -3.06 11.94 40.66
CA LYS A 2 -4.33 12.47 40.10
C LYS A 2 -4.16 13.45 38.93
N LYS A 3 -2.92 13.78 38.54
CA LYS A 3 -2.64 14.79 37.50
C LYS A 3 -2.53 14.22 36.08
N VAL A 4 -2.21 12.93 35.94
CA VAL A 4 -2.08 12.25 34.64
C VAL A 4 -3.42 11.93 33.98
N HIS A 5 -4.52 11.87 34.73
CA HIS A 5 -5.84 11.55 34.17
C HIS A 5 -6.45 12.72 33.38
N LYS A 6 -6.18 13.98 33.76
CA LYS A 6 -6.76 15.15 33.07
C LYS A 6 -6.10 15.46 31.73
N LEU A 7 -4.84 15.06 31.55
CA LEU A 7 -4.10 15.30 30.31
C LEU A 7 -4.50 14.30 29.21
N LEU A 8 -4.81 13.07 29.58
CA LEU A 8 -5.22 12.04 28.62
C LEU A 8 -6.59 12.32 27.99
N THR A 9 -7.54 12.88 28.78
CA THR A 9 -8.89 13.19 28.30
C THR A 9 -8.92 14.36 27.32
N ALA A 10 -8.02 15.34 27.47
CA ALA A 10 -7.98 16.52 26.60
C ALA A 10 -7.35 16.26 25.23
N VAL A 11 -6.41 15.29 25.13
CA VAL A 11 -5.78 14.92 23.86
C VAL A 11 -6.71 14.04 23.02
N LEU A 12 -7.52 13.20 23.66
CA LEU A 12 -8.48 12.33 22.99
C LEU A 12 -9.62 13.11 22.31
N SER A 13 -10.03 14.27 22.86
CA SER A 13 -11.08 15.11 22.27
C SER A 13 -10.62 15.91 21.04
N VAL A 14 -9.32 16.23 20.95
CA VAL A 14 -8.76 16.95 19.78
C VAL A 14 -8.63 16.03 18.57
N PHE A 15 -8.31 14.74 18.79
CA PHE A 15 -8.23 13.75 17.71
C PHE A 15 -9.58 13.43 17.05
N LEU A 16 -10.71 13.56 17.78
CA LEU A 16 -12.04 13.29 17.24
C LEU A 16 -12.56 14.39 16.30
N LEU A 17 -12.07 15.63 16.42
CA LEU A 17 -12.54 16.77 15.63
C LEU A 17 -11.86 16.90 14.25
N ILE A 18 -10.74 16.21 14.02
CA ILE A 18 -9.99 16.27 12.76
C ILE A 18 -10.59 15.32 11.70
N SER A 19 -11.45 14.37 12.10
CA SER A 19 -12.04 13.39 11.20
C SER A 19 -13.34 13.84 10.50
N LEU A 20 -13.80 15.08 10.68
CA LEU A 20 -15.15 15.50 10.24
C LEU A 20 -15.19 16.44 9.01
N ALA A 21 -14.07 16.66 8.31
CA ALA A 21 -14.04 17.51 7.12
C ALA A 21 -13.66 16.75 5.84
N ALA A 22 -14.28 15.59 5.58
CA ALA A 22 -14.41 15.01 4.24
C ALA A 22 -15.35 13.79 4.27
N CYS A 23 -16.65 14.02 4.36
CA CYS A 23 -17.64 13.02 3.93
C CYS A 23 -18.81 13.76 3.27
N SER A 24 -18.61 14.09 1.99
CA SER A 24 -19.71 14.49 1.11
C SER A 24 -20.54 13.24 0.81
N SER A 25 -21.79 13.26 1.27
CA SER A 25 -22.94 12.45 0.88
C SER A 25 -22.78 10.92 0.79
N SER A 26 -23.30 10.19 1.79
CA SER A 26 -24.53 9.37 1.63
C SER A 26 -24.76 8.43 2.82
N LYS A 27 -25.68 8.85 3.69
CA LYS A 27 -26.79 8.06 4.26
C LYS A 27 -26.67 6.51 4.22
N LYS A 28 -26.28 5.88 5.34
CA LYS A 28 -27.08 4.80 5.98
C LYS A 28 -26.55 4.43 7.37
N GLU A 29 -27.50 4.01 8.18
CA GLU A 29 -27.49 3.73 9.61
C GLU A 29 -26.98 2.32 10.01
N THR A 30 -26.31 2.29 11.18
CA THR A 30 -26.46 1.34 12.32
C THR A 30 -25.95 -0.12 12.24
N GLU A 31 -25.31 -0.48 13.38
CA GLU A 31 -25.05 -1.79 14.01
C GLU A 31 -23.72 -2.55 13.76
N LYS A 32 -22.90 -2.48 14.82
CA LYS A 32 -22.14 -3.56 15.47
C LYS A 32 -22.30 -4.97 14.85
N SER A 33 -21.21 -5.50 14.29
CA SER A 33 -20.93 -6.94 14.41
C SER A 33 -19.44 -7.24 14.22
N GLU A 34 -18.97 -8.09 15.12
CA GLU A 34 -17.65 -8.67 15.23
C GLU A 34 -17.52 -9.78 14.17
N LYS A 35 -16.65 -9.59 13.17
CA LYS A 35 -16.15 -10.67 12.31
C LYS A 35 -14.90 -10.22 11.58
N THR A 36 -13.81 -10.97 11.75
CA THR A 36 -12.59 -10.88 10.95
C THR A 36 -12.95 -11.16 9.48
N GLU A 37 -13.21 -10.10 8.72
CA GLU A 37 -13.55 -10.17 7.30
C GLU A 37 -12.35 -9.77 6.46
N LYS A 38 -11.91 -10.74 5.63
CA LYS A 38 -11.12 -10.52 4.42
C LYS A 38 -11.74 -9.33 3.66
N THR A 39 -11.10 -8.17 3.75
CA THR A 39 -11.59 -6.95 3.09
C THR A 39 -11.14 -6.99 1.63
N THR A 40 -11.89 -7.73 0.80
CA THR A 40 -11.87 -7.50 -0.64
C THR A 40 -12.84 -6.35 -0.92
N GLN A 41 -12.33 -5.13 -0.97
CA GLN A 41 -13.08 -3.99 -1.51
C GLN A 41 -13.13 -4.11 -3.04
N THR A 42 -14.14 -4.83 -3.55
CA THR A 42 -14.46 -4.79 -4.98
C THR A 42 -15.39 -3.62 -5.25
N THR A 43 -14.85 -2.44 -5.54
CA THR A 43 -15.63 -1.35 -6.14
C THR A 43 -15.49 -1.51 -7.65
N ALA A 44 -16.52 -2.08 -8.29
CA ALA A 44 -16.52 -2.30 -9.72
C ALA A 44 -16.75 -0.96 -10.45
N GLU A 45 -15.69 -0.17 -10.67
CA GLU A 45 -15.48 0.70 -11.85
C GLU A 45 -13.95 0.97 -11.96
N LYS A 46 -13.29 0.42 -13.01
CA LYS A 46 -11.86 0.56 -13.35
C LYS A 46 -10.83 0.14 -12.28
N SER A 47 -10.54 -1.18 -12.26
CA SER A 47 -9.28 -1.86 -11.90
C SER A 47 -8.41 -1.27 -10.78
N LYS A 48 -9.00 -0.88 -9.65
CA LYS A 48 -8.26 -0.65 -8.42
C LYS A 48 -8.48 -1.82 -7.46
N LYS A 49 -7.44 -2.62 -7.23
CA LYS A 49 -7.47 -3.82 -6.39
C LYS A 49 -6.31 -3.80 -5.43
N VAL A 50 -6.57 -4.16 -4.18
CA VAL A 50 -5.53 -4.50 -3.21
C VAL A 50 -5.88 -5.85 -2.62
N SER A 51 -4.91 -6.76 -2.56
CA SER A 51 -5.06 -8.07 -1.96
C SER A 51 -3.87 -8.41 -1.08
N VAL A 52 -4.15 -9.17 -0.03
CA VAL A 52 -3.15 -9.79 0.83
C VAL A 52 -3.53 -11.26 0.92
N ASP A 53 -2.60 -12.14 0.59
CA ASP A 53 -2.83 -13.59 0.53
C ASP A 53 -1.51 -14.30 0.85
N ASP A 54 -1.52 -15.17 1.87
CA ASP A 54 -0.37 -16.02 2.24
C ASP A 54 1.00 -15.32 2.25
N GLY A 55 1.09 -14.16 2.92
CA GLY A 55 2.34 -13.40 3.03
C GLY A 55 2.64 -12.47 1.85
N ASN A 56 1.91 -12.62 0.75
CA ASN A 56 2.02 -11.75 -0.42
C ASN A 56 1.09 -10.54 -0.30
N ILE A 57 1.54 -9.40 -0.80
CA ILE A 57 0.78 -8.17 -0.91
C ILE A 57 0.77 -7.78 -2.38
N GLU A 58 -0.40 -7.48 -2.94
CA GLU A 58 -0.54 -6.99 -4.30
C GLU A 58 -1.44 -5.75 -4.32
N ALA A 59 -1.06 -4.77 -5.12
CA ALA A 59 -1.85 -3.59 -5.42
C ALA A 59 -1.86 -3.37 -6.93
N GLU A 60 -3.02 -3.04 -7.48
CA GLU A 60 -3.23 -2.73 -8.89
C GLU A 60 -4.07 -1.45 -9.00
N ASP A 61 -3.68 -0.55 -9.90
CA ASP A 61 -4.40 0.68 -10.20
C ASP A 61 -4.17 1.07 -11.67
N ASP A 62 -5.22 1.03 -12.48
CA ASP A 62 -5.25 1.49 -13.88
C ASP A 62 -4.02 1.07 -14.74
N GLY A 63 -3.66 -0.21 -14.71
CA GLY A 63 -2.53 -0.77 -15.48
C GLY A 63 -1.17 -0.65 -14.81
N SER A 64 -1.09 0.00 -13.64
CA SER A 64 0.03 -0.12 -12.73
C SER A 64 -0.20 -1.27 -11.75
N LYS A 65 0.86 -1.99 -11.40
CA LYS A 65 0.83 -3.01 -10.34
C LYS A 65 2.07 -2.89 -9.46
N ALA A 66 1.93 -3.27 -8.19
CA ALA A 66 3.03 -3.45 -7.28
C ALA A 66 2.77 -4.66 -6.40
N SER A 67 3.80 -5.43 -6.10
CA SER A 67 3.72 -6.60 -5.24
C SER A 67 4.90 -6.69 -4.28
N VAL A 68 4.65 -7.33 -3.15
CA VAL A 68 5.65 -7.83 -2.21
C VAL A 68 5.38 -9.32 -2.04
N GLN A 69 6.37 -10.15 -2.32
CA GLN A 69 6.29 -11.59 -2.18
C GLN A 69 6.72 -12.02 -0.77
N GLU A 70 6.34 -13.23 -0.36
CA GLU A 70 6.66 -13.80 0.95
C GLU A 70 8.17 -13.83 1.26
N ASP A 71 9.00 -14.00 0.22
CA ASP A 71 10.47 -13.97 0.32
C ASP A 71 11.07 -12.55 0.45
N GLY A 72 10.22 -11.52 0.40
CA GLY A 72 10.60 -10.12 0.48
C GLY A 72 10.96 -9.49 -0.87
N GLU A 73 10.83 -10.22 -1.98
CA GLU A 73 10.96 -9.64 -3.32
C GLU A 73 9.87 -8.59 -3.56
N ILE A 74 10.28 -7.43 -4.09
CA ILE A 74 9.39 -6.30 -4.37
C ILE A 74 9.43 -6.03 -5.86
N GLU A 75 8.27 -5.97 -6.49
CA GLU A 75 8.12 -5.62 -7.90
C GLU A 75 7.12 -4.48 -8.07
N ALA A 76 7.36 -3.61 -9.04
CA ALA A 76 6.43 -2.58 -9.47
C ALA A 76 6.50 -2.43 -10.99
N GLU A 77 5.35 -2.30 -11.64
CA GLU A 77 5.23 -2.12 -13.09
C GLU A 77 4.22 -1.01 -13.39
N ASN A 78 4.53 -0.19 -14.40
CA ASN A 78 3.64 0.82 -14.94
C ASN A 78 3.95 1.05 -16.42
N GLY A 79 3.09 0.52 -17.30
CA GLY A 79 3.33 0.54 -18.74
C GLY A 79 4.64 -0.18 -19.09
N ASP A 80 5.52 0.52 -19.81
CA ASP A 80 6.84 -0.01 -20.21
C ASP A 80 7.93 0.18 -19.15
N SER A 81 7.57 0.71 -17.96
CA SER A 81 8.49 0.88 -16.84
C SER A 81 8.29 -0.22 -15.79
N SER A 82 9.39 -0.69 -15.22
CA SER A 82 9.34 -1.60 -14.07
C SER A 82 10.49 -1.37 -13.10
N ALA A 83 10.32 -1.81 -11.87
CA ALA A 83 11.38 -1.88 -10.87
C ALA A 83 11.24 -3.18 -10.07
N LYS A 84 12.37 -3.81 -9.77
CA LYS A 84 12.45 -5.03 -8.98
C LYS A 84 13.56 -4.91 -7.95
N VAL A 85 13.29 -5.40 -6.74
CA VAL A 85 14.27 -5.55 -5.67
C VAL A 85 14.16 -6.97 -5.15
N GLY A 86 15.26 -7.71 -5.17
CA GLY A 86 15.31 -9.09 -4.69
C GLY A 86 16.74 -9.58 -4.47
N GLU A 87 16.91 -10.89 -4.37
CA GLU A 87 18.22 -11.52 -4.15
C GLU A 87 19.22 -11.23 -5.28
N ASP A 88 18.72 -11.00 -6.50
CA ASP A 88 19.52 -10.63 -7.68
C ASP A 88 19.91 -9.14 -7.73
N GLY A 89 19.59 -8.38 -6.68
CA GLY A 89 19.89 -6.96 -6.56
C GLY A 89 18.69 -6.06 -6.90
N ILE A 90 18.98 -4.89 -7.47
CA ILE A 90 17.99 -3.87 -7.79
C ILE A 90 18.02 -3.62 -9.28
N GLU A 91 16.87 -3.72 -9.94
CA GLU A 91 16.73 -3.49 -11.36
C GLU A 91 15.61 -2.48 -11.63
N ALA A 92 15.84 -1.56 -12.56
CA ALA A 92 14.85 -0.62 -13.04
C ALA A 92 14.89 -0.58 -14.56
N ASN A 93 13.72 -0.68 -15.19
CA ASN A 93 13.53 -0.65 -16.64
C ASN A 93 12.62 0.51 -17.02
N ASN A 94 12.86 1.09 -18.19
CA ASN A 94 11.99 2.07 -18.82
C ASN A 94 12.09 1.95 -20.35
N GLY A 95 11.15 1.21 -20.95
CA GLY A 95 11.22 0.85 -22.36
C GLY A 95 12.43 -0.02 -22.65
N ASP A 96 13.27 0.41 -23.59
CA ASP A 96 14.49 -0.30 -23.98
C ASP A 96 15.68 -0.05 -23.02
N SER A 97 15.57 0.97 -22.15
CA SER A 97 16.63 1.33 -21.21
C SER A 97 16.48 0.59 -19.88
N SER A 98 17.60 0.21 -19.27
CA SER A 98 17.63 -0.41 -17.94
C SER A 98 18.89 -0.10 -17.13
N VAL A 99 18.76 -0.19 -15.81
CA VAL A 99 19.87 -0.15 -14.86
C VAL A 99 19.71 -1.29 -13.87
N LYS A 100 20.76 -2.06 -13.66
CA LYS A 100 20.84 -3.11 -12.65
C LYS A 100 22.02 -2.90 -11.72
N VAL A 101 21.77 -2.91 -10.42
CA VAL A 101 22.78 -2.98 -9.37
C VAL A 101 22.79 -4.42 -8.85
N ASN A 102 23.88 -5.14 -9.11
CA ASN A 102 24.01 -6.52 -8.66
C ASN A 102 24.38 -6.56 -7.17
N PRO A 103 24.23 -7.72 -6.50
CA PRO A 103 24.53 -7.86 -5.07
C PRO A 103 26.00 -7.55 -4.70
N ASP A 104 26.92 -7.67 -5.65
CA ASP A 104 28.34 -7.33 -5.49
C ASP A 104 28.64 -5.82 -5.63
N GLY A 105 27.62 -5.01 -5.87
CA GLY A 105 27.71 -3.56 -6.08
C GLY A 105 28.10 -3.16 -7.50
N SER A 106 28.33 -4.10 -8.42
CA SER A 106 28.53 -3.79 -9.82
C SER A 106 27.25 -3.23 -10.46
N VAL A 107 27.42 -2.29 -11.39
CA VAL A 107 26.30 -1.62 -12.06
C VAL A 107 26.36 -1.94 -13.55
N GLN A 108 25.25 -2.45 -14.08
CA GLN A 108 25.01 -2.67 -15.50
C GLN A 108 24.00 -1.64 -15.99
N VAL A 109 24.29 -1.01 -17.13
CA VAL A 109 23.42 0.01 -17.74
C VAL A 109 23.21 -0.35 -19.20
N ASN A 110 21.95 -0.48 -19.60
CA ASN A 110 21.54 -0.55 -20.99
C ASN A 110 20.82 0.76 -21.34
N PRO A 111 21.37 1.62 -22.21
CA PRO A 111 20.72 2.87 -22.60
C PRO A 111 19.57 2.66 -23.58
#